data_AF-A0A1J0RC18-F1
#
_entry.id   AF-A0A1J0RC18-F1
#
_cell.length_a   1.000
_cell.length_b   1.000
_cell.length_c   1.000
_cell.angle_alpha   90.00
_cell.angle_beta   90.00
_cell.angle_gamma   90.00
#
_symmetry.space_group_name_H-M   'P 1'
#
loop_
_entity.id
_entity.type
_entity.pdbx_description
1 polymer ?
#
loop_
_entity_poly.entity_id
_entity_poly.type
_entity_poly.pdbx_seq_one_letter_code
_entity_poly.pdbx_strand_id
1 'polypeptide(L)'
;MHKSGNSAYIKLKGTAIVTAQESKPAGAPTGKTAAQKTDCNDAWEKKTMALQRQLRRRLLFVAVALSLIAEQRTEAGKGPALSSETRTRLCNLNTQIAKFPAYVTKQVTTAAQAREQLLVDSLKLQIYMRIRDSESEALASPLAAATADVKLAAAAADKRHTEQTNNAISHLAFLRGSLTEFLTIAADLHQSGGTCAGCLALSRKTMVQGAAALGTCGWTMEEANTGGADLTKLTTDGFTELSSTEGSTRLVASTAKCGLFVTNSSGGPLGGQATAGTPKLAGGYIKLTATSATRTLSDLTDLKAGKDATAPKAFSKAYNAYKAIKHSATLTPFA
;
A
#
# COMPACT_ATOMS: atom_id res chain seq x y z
N MET A 1 -38.50 -7.83 -29.75
CA MET A 1 -38.20 -6.70 -30.67
C MET A 1 -37.10 -5.85 -30.05
N HIS A 2 -36.05 -5.56 -30.82
CA HIS A 2 -34.91 -4.62 -30.63
C HIS A 2 -34.14 -4.59 -29.29
N LYS A 3 -32.83 -4.91 -29.18
CA LYS A 3 -31.55 -4.51 -29.85
C LYS A 3 -30.86 -3.26 -29.28
N SER A 4 -29.52 -3.41 -29.14
CA SER A 4 -28.42 -2.42 -29.06
C SER A 4 -28.08 -1.92 -27.65
N GLY A 5 -26.84 -1.79 -27.15
CA GLY A 5 -25.44 -1.83 -27.63
C GLY A 5 -24.60 -1.23 -26.46
N ASN A 6 -23.29 -1.37 -26.23
CA ASN A 6 -22.11 -1.59 -27.05
C ASN A 6 -20.96 -2.05 -26.12
N SER A 7 -20.13 -3.01 -26.55
CA SER A 7 -18.80 -3.25 -25.99
C SER A 7 -17.83 -3.42 -27.15
N ALA A 8 -16.80 -2.57 -27.20
CA ALA A 8 -15.84 -2.53 -28.30
C ALA A 8 -14.62 -3.39 -27.96
N TYR A 9 -14.41 -4.44 -28.77
CA TYR A 9 -13.14 -5.17 -28.87
C TYR A 9 -12.54 -4.93 -30.26
N ILE A 10 -11.28 -4.50 -30.28
CA ILE A 10 -10.47 -4.32 -31.49
C ILE A 10 -9.99 -5.69 -31.96
N LYS A 11 -10.28 -6.00 -33.24
CA LYS A 11 -9.98 -7.24 -33.94
C LYS A 11 -8.82 -6.98 -34.90
N LEU A 12 -7.73 -7.75 -34.78
CA LEU A 12 -6.66 -7.79 -35.80
C LEU A 12 -6.64 -9.16 -36.50
N LYS A 13 -6.64 -9.09 -37.83
CA LYS A 13 -6.55 -10.14 -38.87
C LYS A 13 -5.26 -10.96 -38.65
N GLY A 14 -5.13 -12.26 -38.94
CA GLY A 14 -5.74 -13.10 -39.96
C GLY A 14 -4.61 -13.65 -40.84
N THR A 15 -4.27 -14.95 -40.70
CA THR A 15 -3.40 -15.63 -41.66
C THR A 15 -3.82 -17.08 -41.78
N ALA A 16 -4.25 -17.44 -43.00
CA ALA A 16 -4.73 -18.75 -43.37
C ALA A 16 -3.56 -19.73 -43.58
N ILE A 17 -3.82 -20.98 -43.19
CA ILE A 17 -3.00 -22.15 -43.49
C ILE A 17 -3.23 -22.51 -44.96
N VAL A 18 -2.19 -22.52 -45.77
CA VAL A 18 -2.21 -23.12 -47.11
C VAL A 18 -1.33 -24.36 -47.08
N THR A 19 -1.98 -25.52 -47.03
CA THR A 19 -1.41 -26.83 -47.36
C THR A 19 -1.17 -26.89 -48.87
N ALA A 20 0.08 -27.10 -49.28
CA ALA A 20 0.42 -27.40 -50.67
C ALA A 20 0.64 -28.91 -50.85
N GLN A 21 -0.21 -29.46 -51.71
CA GLN A 21 -0.25 -30.83 -52.24
C GLN A 21 1.06 -31.26 -52.93
N GLU A 22 1.46 -32.51 -52.68
CA GLU A 22 2.37 -33.27 -53.54
C GLU A 22 1.68 -33.60 -54.87
N SER A 23 2.26 -33.18 -55.99
CA SER A 23 1.89 -33.64 -57.33
C SER A 23 3.08 -34.38 -57.96
N LYS A 24 2.91 -35.68 -58.14
CA LYS A 24 3.79 -36.59 -58.88
C LYS A 24 3.31 -36.66 -60.35
N PRO A 25 4.19 -36.66 -61.37
CA PRO A 25 3.83 -37.18 -62.67
C PRO A 25 4.53 -38.51 -62.97
N ALA A 26 3.77 -39.41 -63.59
CA ALA A 26 4.19 -40.69 -64.13
C ALA A 26 4.55 -40.56 -65.62
N GLY A 27 5.48 -41.40 -66.10
CA GLY A 27 5.74 -41.60 -67.53
C GLY A 27 7.11 -42.20 -67.81
N ALA A 28 7.15 -43.51 -68.08
CA ALA A 28 8.20 -44.16 -68.89
C ALA A 28 7.57 -44.45 -70.26
N PRO A 29 8.29 -44.56 -71.41
CA PRO A 29 9.30 -45.62 -71.55
C PRO A 29 10.46 -45.41 -72.56
N THR A 30 11.29 -46.46 -72.66
CA THR A 30 12.16 -46.92 -73.77
C THR A 30 13.52 -46.27 -74.04
N GLY A 31 14.58 -47.10 -73.86
CA GLY A 31 15.54 -47.36 -74.93
C GLY A 31 16.97 -46.77 -74.83
N LYS A 32 17.94 -47.69 -74.70
CA LYS A 32 19.33 -47.67 -75.24
C LYS A 32 20.44 -46.91 -74.48
N THR A 33 21.26 -47.74 -73.82
CA THR A 33 22.75 -47.83 -73.82
C THR A 33 23.65 -46.58 -73.81
N ALA A 34 24.45 -46.55 -72.74
CA ALA A 34 25.91 -46.39 -72.65
C ALA A 34 26.60 -45.08 -73.10
N ALA A 35 27.30 -44.51 -72.10
CA ALA A 35 28.42 -43.56 -72.15
C ALA A 35 28.10 -42.06 -72.33
N GLN A 36 28.78 -41.25 -71.50
CA GLN A 36 28.82 -39.78 -71.43
C GLN A 36 27.66 -39.06 -70.70
N LYS A 37 27.71 -39.06 -69.36
CA LYS A 37 27.22 -37.92 -68.55
C LYS A 37 27.80 -37.88 -67.12
N THR A 38 29.11 -37.99 -66.99
CA THR A 38 29.85 -37.53 -65.81
C THR A 38 30.20 -36.06 -66.04
N ASP A 39 30.05 -35.21 -65.00
CA ASP A 39 30.65 -33.87 -64.83
C ASP A 39 29.75 -32.62 -64.64
N CYS A 40 28.43 -32.72 -64.48
CA CYS A 40 27.62 -31.53 -64.10
C CYS A 40 26.76 -31.62 -62.82
N ASN A 41 26.58 -32.78 -62.19
CA ASN A 41 25.75 -32.88 -60.98
C ASN A 41 26.53 -32.88 -59.65
N ASP A 42 27.77 -33.37 -59.62
CA ASP A 42 28.52 -33.50 -58.35
C ASP A 42 29.06 -32.18 -57.79
N ALA A 43 29.21 -31.16 -58.65
CA ALA A 43 29.71 -29.84 -58.25
C ALA A 43 28.64 -28.97 -57.57
N TRP A 44 27.35 -29.23 -57.83
CA TRP A 44 26.25 -28.43 -57.29
C TRP A 44 25.80 -28.93 -55.91
N GLU A 45 25.80 -30.24 -55.67
CA GLU A 45 25.49 -30.85 -54.36
C GLU A 45 26.58 -30.61 -53.30
N LYS A 46 27.86 -30.61 -53.69
CA LYS A 46 28.96 -30.31 -52.75
C LYS A 46 28.97 -28.84 -52.31
N LYS A 47 28.65 -27.89 -53.20
CA LYS A 47 28.57 -26.45 -52.85
C LYS A 47 27.37 -26.13 -51.97
N THR A 48 26.22 -26.74 -52.22
CA THR A 48 24.99 -26.54 -51.42
C THR A 48 25.12 -27.13 -50.01
N MET A 49 25.74 -28.30 -49.84
CA MET A 49 26.00 -28.87 -48.50
C MET A 49 27.08 -28.11 -47.71
N ALA A 50 28.10 -27.54 -48.36
CA ALA A 50 29.13 -26.73 -47.70
C ALA A 50 28.58 -25.38 -47.19
N LEU A 51 27.71 -24.74 -47.97
CA LEU A 51 27.01 -23.51 -47.57
C LEU A 51 26.03 -23.75 -46.42
N GLN A 52 25.26 -24.85 -46.43
CA GLN A 52 24.38 -25.20 -45.32
C GLN A 52 25.14 -25.52 -44.02
N ARG A 53 26.33 -26.15 -44.10
CA ARG A 53 27.17 -26.40 -42.91
C ARG A 53 27.79 -25.12 -42.35
N GLN A 54 28.19 -24.17 -43.20
CA GLN A 54 28.68 -22.86 -42.74
C GLN A 54 27.58 -21.98 -42.14
N LEU A 55 26.37 -21.98 -42.73
CA LEU A 55 25.21 -21.28 -42.19
C LEU A 55 24.74 -21.89 -40.86
N ARG A 56 24.66 -23.22 -40.73
CA ARG A 56 24.32 -23.89 -39.47
C ARG A 56 25.36 -23.66 -38.37
N ARG A 57 26.66 -23.64 -38.69
CA ARG A 57 27.71 -23.29 -37.72
C ARG A 57 27.61 -21.84 -37.28
N ARG A 58 27.39 -20.88 -38.19
CA ARG A 58 27.23 -19.47 -37.84
C ARG A 58 25.95 -19.19 -37.02
N LEU A 59 24.84 -19.86 -37.31
CA LEU A 59 23.60 -19.77 -36.53
C LEU A 59 23.76 -20.36 -35.11
N LEU A 60 24.51 -21.45 -34.95
CA LEU A 60 24.83 -22.03 -33.64
C LEU A 60 25.73 -21.10 -32.79
N PHE A 61 26.73 -20.47 -33.38
CA PHE A 61 27.59 -19.51 -32.66
C PHE A 61 26.84 -18.24 -32.24
N VAL A 62 25.92 -17.73 -33.07
CA VAL A 62 25.10 -16.57 -32.74
C VAL A 62 24.08 -16.91 -31.63
N ALA A 63 23.47 -18.10 -31.65
CA ALA A 63 22.55 -18.55 -30.61
C ALA A 63 23.24 -18.78 -29.24
N VAL A 64 24.48 -19.28 -29.24
CA VAL A 64 25.30 -19.45 -28.02
C VAL A 64 25.80 -18.09 -27.51
N ALA A 65 26.16 -17.16 -28.39
CA ALA A 65 26.54 -15.80 -27.99
C ALA A 65 25.34 -15.01 -27.43
N LEU A 66 24.14 -15.17 -27.97
CA LEU A 66 22.91 -14.56 -27.45
C LEU A 66 22.45 -15.14 -26.11
N SER A 67 22.74 -16.42 -25.83
CA SER A 67 22.46 -17.03 -24.52
C SER A 67 23.48 -16.63 -23.45
N LEU A 68 24.75 -16.42 -23.82
CA LEU A 68 25.78 -15.89 -22.91
C LEU A 68 25.57 -14.42 -22.53
N ILE A 69 24.90 -13.62 -23.35
CA ILE A 69 24.53 -12.22 -23.03
C ILE A 69 23.27 -12.16 -22.12
N ALA A 70 22.46 -13.23 -22.09
CA ALA A 70 21.24 -13.29 -21.28
C ALA A 70 21.46 -13.70 -19.81
N GLU A 71 22.62 -14.27 -19.46
CA GLU A 71 22.80 -14.99 -18.17
C GLU A 71 23.90 -14.47 -17.24
N GLN A 72 24.24 -13.18 -17.32
CA GLN A 72 25.05 -12.52 -16.27
C GLN A 72 24.36 -11.28 -15.68
N ARG A 73 23.10 -11.43 -15.27
CA ARG A 73 22.62 -10.70 -14.09
C ARG A 73 23.11 -11.49 -12.87
N THR A 74 24.37 -11.32 -12.49
CA THR A 74 24.85 -11.82 -11.19
C THR A 74 23.87 -11.38 -10.12
N GLU A 75 23.35 -12.35 -9.36
CA GLU A 75 22.41 -12.23 -8.23
C GLU A 75 22.99 -11.45 -7.02
N ALA A 76 23.85 -10.47 -7.28
CA ALA A 76 24.41 -9.58 -6.29
C ALA A 76 23.52 -8.34 -6.20
N GLY A 77 22.77 -8.23 -5.09
CA GLY A 77 22.25 -6.97 -4.56
C GLY A 77 20.73 -6.79 -4.44
N LYS A 78 20.04 -7.86 -4.11
CA LYS A 78 18.65 -7.78 -3.69
C LYS A 78 18.57 -7.72 -2.16
N GLY A 79 17.63 -6.96 -1.61
CA GLY A 79 17.55 -6.65 -0.18
C GLY A 79 16.83 -7.73 0.65
N PRO A 80 16.96 -7.68 1.98
CA PRO A 80 16.18 -8.54 2.87
C PRO A 80 14.70 -8.15 2.86
N ALA A 81 13.82 -9.10 3.18
CA ALA A 81 12.40 -8.79 3.40
C ALA A 81 12.22 -7.95 4.66
N LEU A 82 11.15 -7.15 4.72
CA LEU A 82 10.67 -6.56 5.96
C LEU A 82 10.24 -7.69 6.91
N SER A 83 10.62 -7.59 8.17
CA SER A 83 10.28 -8.60 9.16
C SER A 83 8.77 -8.72 9.37
N SER A 84 8.34 -9.91 9.79
CA SER A 84 6.93 -10.17 10.11
C SER A 84 6.47 -9.33 11.31
N GLU A 85 7.35 -9.05 12.27
CA GLU A 85 7.06 -8.19 13.41
C GLU A 85 6.82 -6.74 12.97
N THR A 86 7.71 -6.15 12.16
CA THR A 86 7.51 -4.78 11.67
C THR A 86 6.26 -4.66 10.81
N ARG A 87 6.03 -5.63 9.91
CA ARG A 87 4.78 -5.72 9.14
C ARG A 87 3.57 -5.72 10.06
N THR A 88 3.56 -6.56 11.09
CA THR A 88 2.44 -6.68 12.03
C THR A 88 2.19 -5.37 12.78
N ARG A 89 3.23 -4.66 13.22
CA ARG A 89 3.06 -3.37 13.93
C ARG A 89 2.51 -2.28 13.01
N LEU A 90 2.94 -2.23 11.74
CA LEU A 90 2.34 -1.35 10.73
C LEU A 90 0.87 -1.72 10.45
N CYS A 91 0.56 -3.02 10.34
CA CYS A 91 -0.81 -3.52 10.19
C CYS A 91 -1.70 -3.11 11.37
N ASN A 92 -1.24 -3.33 12.61
CA ASN A 92 -1.97 -3.00 13.82
C ASN A 92 -2.32 -1.51 13.88
N LEU A 93 -1.35 -0.64 13.55
CA LEU A 93 -1.62 0.80 13.45
C LEU A 93 -2.64 1.10 12.35
N ASN A 94 -2.46 0.53 11.16
CA ASN A 94 -3.35 0.78 10.02
C ASN A 94 -4.81 0.39 10.33
N THR A 95 -5.00 -0.76 11.00
CA THR A 95 -6.31 -1.22 11.48
C THR A 95 -6.89 -0.29 12.54
N GLN A 96 -6.07 0.24 13.45
CA GLN A 96 -6.53 1.16 14.49
C GLN A 96 -6.94 2.51 13.92
N ILE A 97 -6.18 3.04 12.96
CA ILE A 97 -6.56 4.26 12.26
C ILE A 97 -7.89 4.07 11.51
N ALA A 98 -8.15 2.88 10.98
CA ALA A 98 -9.42 2.57 10.33
C ALA A 98 -10.64 2.64 11.26
N LYS A 99 -10.45 2.58 12.58
CA LYS A 99 -11.50 2.74 13.60
C LYS A 99 -11.77 4.19 13.99
N PHE A 100 -10.91 5.11 13.58
CA PHE A 100 -10.98 6.51 14.00
C PHE A 100 -12.33 7.19 13.66
N PRO A 101 -12.94 6.98 12.48
CA PRO A 101 -14.26 7.55 12.19
C PRO A 101 -15.33 7.10 13.19
N ALA A 102 -15.41 5.80 13.51
CA ALA A 102 -16.34 5.27 14.50
C ALA A 102 -16.05 5.79 15.91
N TYR A 103 -14.77 5.92 16.28
CA TYR A 103 -14.36 6.51 17.55
C TYR A 103 -14.87 7.95 17.70
N VAL A 104 -14.69 8.79 16.67
CA VAL A 104 -15.15 10.19 16.70
C VAL A 104 -16.67 10.28 16.69
N THR A 105 -17.36 9.48 15.87
CA THR A 105 -18.84 9.50 15.83
C THR A 105 -19.44 9.19 17.20
N LYS A 106 -18.87 8.22 17.93
CA LYS A 106 -19.28 7.94 19.31
C LYS A 106 -19.16 9.18 20.20
N GLN A 107 -18.02 9.88 20.16
CA GLN A 107 -17.78 11.09 20.96
C GLN A 107 -18.79 12.20 20.62
N VAL A 108 -19.02 12.44 19.33
CA VAL A 108 -19.97 13.46 18.86
C VAL A 108 -21.41 13.11 19.27
N THR A 109 -21.83 11.86 19.11
CA THR A 109 -23.17 11.42 19.52
C THR A 109 -23.39 11.55 21.02
N THR A 110 -22.41 11.15 21.84
CA THR A 110 -22.49 11.31 23.30
C THR A 110 -22.57 12.79 23.70
N ALA A 111 -21.77 13.66 23.08
CA ALA A 111 -21.84 15.10 23.33
C ALA A 111 -23.18 15.72 22.89
N ALA A 112 -23.73 15.29 21.75
CA ALA A 112 -25.02 15.75 21.26
C ALA A 112 -26.16 15.37 22.22
N GLN A 113 -26.18 14.14 22.73
CA GLN A 113 -27.16 13.68 23.73
C GLN A 113 -27.09 14.51 25.02
N ALA A 114 -25.88 14.81 25.52
CA ALA A 114 -25.71 15.65 26.71
C ALA A 114 -26.25 17.08 26.50
N ARG A 115 -26.13 17.63 25.29
CA ARG A 115 -26.67 18.96 24.95
C ARG A 115 -28.17 19.00 24.81
N GLU A 116 -28.75 17.95 24.22
CA GLU A 116 -30.21 17.81 24.14
C GLU A 116 -30.82 17.85 25.55
N GLN A 117 -30.21 17.12 26.49
CA GLN A 117 -30.63 17.15 27.89
C GLN A 117 -30.52 18.56 28.51
N LEU A 118 -29.43 19.27 28.27
CA LEU A 118 -29.24 20.65 28.76
C LEU A 118 -30.28 21.63 28.17
N LEU A 119 -30.65 21.47 26.90
CA LEU A 119 -31.71 22.27 26.27
C LEU A 119 -33.07 21.98 26.91
N VAL A 120 -33.37 20.71 27.15
CA VAL A 120 -34.59 20.29 27.85
C VAL A 120 -34.65 20.89 29.25
N ASP A 121 -33.57 20.82 30.02
CA ASP A 121 -33.55 21.35 31.39
C ASP A 121 -33.59 22.88 31.43
N SER A 122 -32.94 23.55 30.45
CA SER A 122 -33.06 24.99 30.23
C SER A 122 -34.50 25.43 29.93
N LEU A 123 -35.24 24.64 29.15
CA LEU A 123 -36.64 24.93 28.83
C LEU A 123 -37.55 24.72 30.04
N LYS A 124 -37.34 23.64 30.80
CA LYS A 124 -38.07 23.41 32.07
C LYS A 124 -37.88 24.57 33.04
N LEU A 125 -36.66 25.08 33.16
CA LEU A 125 -36.35 26.23 34.01
C LEU A 125 -37.08 27.50 33.55
N GLN A 126 -37.04 27.81 32.25
CA GLN A 126 -37.75 28.97 31.68
C GLN A 126 -39.27 28.89 31.89
N ILE A 127 -39.85 27.69 31.77
CA ILE A 127 -41.27 27.46 32.05
C ILE A 127 -41.56 27.69 33.54
N TYR A 128 -40.72 27.15 34.43
CA TYR A 128 -40.86 27.33 35.88
C TYR A 128 -40.83 28.81 36.29
N MET A 129 -39.91 29.59 35.72
CA MET A 129 -39.82 31.05 35.91
C MET A 129 -41.09 31.79 35.53
N ARG A 130 -41.75 31.34 34.47
CA ARG A 130 -42.93 32.04 33.91
C ARG A 130 -44.21 31.74 34.68
N ILE A 131 -44.23 30.66 35.45
CA ILE A 131 -45.41 30.18 36.19
C ILE A 131 -45.44 30.72 37.63
N ARG A 132 -44.30 31.14 38.21
CA ARG A 132 -44.22 31.57 39.62
C ARG A 132 -43.94 33.07 39.80
N ASP A 133 -44.49 33.64 40.88
CA ASP A 133 -44.32 35.03 41.29
C ASP A 133 -42.88 35.37 41.76
N SER A 134 -42.64 36.68 41.89
CA SER A 134 -41.37 37.44 42.09
C SER A 134 -40.25 36.82 42.96
N GLU A 135 -40.56 35.97 43.93
CA GLU A 135 -39.56 35.35 44.81
C GLU A 135 -38.75 34.24 44.09
N SER A 136 -39.35 33.57 43.10
CA SER A 136 -38.68 32.56 42.27
C SER A 136 -37.86 33.17 41.11
N GLU A 137 -38.22 34.38 40.71
CA GLU A 137 -37.57 35.11 39.62
C GLU A 137 -36.13 35.53 40.01
N ALA A 138 -35.94 35.88 41.29
CA ALA A 138 -34.63 36.21 41.87
C ALA A 138 -33.64 35.03 41.85
N LEU A 139 -34.11 33.79 42.02
CA LEU A 139 -33.27 32.59 41.96
C LEU A 139 -33.04 32.08 40.54
N ALA A 140 -34.00 32.33 39.64
CA ALA A 140 -33.99 31.71 38.33
C ALA A 140 -33.36 32.60 37.23
N SER A 141 -33.34 33.93 37.41
CA SER A 141 -32.59 34.85 36.56
C SER A 141 -31.08 34.53 36.46
N PRO A 142 -30.33 34.35 37.58
CA PRO A 142 -28.93 33.96 37.49
C PRO A 142 -28.73 32.56 36.87
N LEU A 143 -29.67 31.64 37.08
CA LEU A 143 -29.61 30.30 36.50
C LEU A 143 -29.86 30.33 34.97
N ALA A 144 -30.77 31.20 34.50
CA ALA A 144 -30.99 31.44 33.07
C ALA A 144 -29.79 32.11 32.40
N ALA A 145 -29.17 33.11 33.05
CA ALA A 145 -27.93 33.74 32.59
C ALA A 145 -26.78 32.72 32.49
N ALA A 146 -26.56 31.92 33.55
CA ALA A 146 -25.56 30.85 33.54
C ALA A 146 -25.82 29.83 32.42
N THR A 147 -27.08 29.49 32.16
CA THR A 147 -27.45 28.58 31.07
C THR A 147 -27.16 29.18 29.70
N ALA A 148 -27.34 30.49 29.50
CA ALA A 148 -27.01 31.19 28.27
C ALA A 148 -25.49 31.24 28.04
N ASP A 149 -24.71 31.55 29.08
CA ASP A 149 -23.25 31.55 29.04
C ASP A 149 -22.70 30.16 28.69
N VAL A 150 -23.28 29.12 29.31
CA VAL A 150 -22.97 27.72 29.01
C VAL A 150 -23.24 27.38 27.55
N LYS A 151 -24.37 27.80 26.98
CA LYS A 151 -24.69 27.58 25.56
C LYS A 151 -23.69 28.26 24.63
N LEU A 152 -23.29 29.49 24.93
CA LEU A 152 -22.30 30.22 24.13
C LEU A 152 -20.92 29.56 24.19
N ALA A 153 -20.47 29.16 25.38
CA ALA A 153 -19.22 28.44 25.57
C ALA A 153 -19.23 27.07 24.85
N ALA A 154 -20.36 26.35 24.90
CA ALA A 154 -20.53 25.08 24.21
C ALA A 154 -20.44 25.24 22.68
N ALA A 155 -21.04 26.28 22.11
CA ALA A 155 -20.97 26.56 20.67
C ALA A 155 -19.54 26.88 20.19
N ALA A 156 -18.77 27.63 20.98
CA ALA A 156 -17.37 27.89 20.67
C ALA A 156 -16.51 26.61 20.77
N ALA A 157 -16.74 25.79 21.80
CA ALA A 157 -16.09 24.50 21.96
C ALA A 157 -16.41 23.54 20.80
N ASP A 158 -17.66 23.57 20.32
CA ASP A 158 -18.11 22.77 19.17
C ASP A 158 -17.39 23.09 17.88
N LYS A 159 -17.32 24.38 17.57
CA LYS A 159 -16.63 24.84 16.36
C LYS A 159 -15.18 24.35 16.39
N ARG A 160 -14.49 24.56 17.51
CA ARG A 160 -13.11 24.10 17.71
C ARG A 160 -12.98 22.58 17.61
N HIS A 161 -13.85 21.82 18.27
CA HIS A 161 -13.84 20.36 18.23
C HIS A 161 -14.07 19.82 16.81
N THR A 162 -14.98 20.45 16.05
CA THR A 162 -15.26 20.10 14.65
C THR A 162 -14.05 20.35 13.76
N GLU A 163 -13.40 21.52 13.89
CA GLU A 163 -12.17 21.84 13.15
C GLU A 163 -11.04 20.84 13.46
N GLN A 164 -10.82 20.54 14.74
CA GLN A 164 -9.82 19.56 15.18
C GLN A 164 -10.13 18.15 14.68
N THR A 165 -11.41 17.76 14.71
CA THR A 165 -11.91 16.48 14.18
C THR A 165 -11.62 16.34 12.70
N ASN A 166 -12.02 17.33 11.89
CA ASN A 166 -11.76 17.31 10.45
C ASN A 166 -10.27 17.25 10.13
N ASN A 167 -9.44 17.95 10.90
CA ASN A 167 -8.00 17.93 10.73
C ASN A 167 -7.41 16.53 11.03
N ALA A 168 -7.86 15.88 12.10
CA ALA A 168 -7.38 14.54 12.42
C ALA A 168 -7.89 13.49 11.44
N ILE A 169 -9.15 13.55 11.01
CA ILE A 169 -9.68 12.68 9.94
C ILE A 169 -8.76 12.78 8.72
N SER A 170 -8.45 14.00 8.27
CA SER A 170 -7.60 14.24 7.10
C SER A 170 -6.20 13.66 7.26
N HIS A 171 -5.53 13.95 8.37
CA HIS A 171 -4.15 13.50 8.58
C HIS A 171 -4.03 12.00 8.86
N LEU A 172 -4.98 11.43 9.59
CA LEU A 172 -5.03 9.99 9.84
C LEU A 172 -5.39 9.22 8.56
N ALA A 173 -6.31 9.73 7.73
CA ALA A 173 -6.62 9.13 6.43
C ALA A 173 -5.40 9.15 5.49
N PHE A 174 -4.67 10.26 5.43
CA PHE A 174 -3.43 10.36 4.66
C PHE A 174 -2.38 9.34 5.14
N LEU A 175 -2.19 9.22 6.46
CA LEU A 175 -1.26 8.24 7.02
C LEU A 175 -1.70 6.81 6.70
N ARG A 176 -2.98 6.48 6.91
CA ARG A 176 -3.56 5.17 6.55
C ARG A 176 -3.31 4.83 5.09
N GLY A 177 -3.58 5.78 4.17
CA GLY A 177 -3.33 5.61 2.75
C GLY A 177 -1.86 5.28 2.46
N SER A 178 -0.94 6.04 3.05
CA SER A 178 0.51 5.82 2.90
C SER A 178 0.98 4.46 3.44
N LEU A 179 0.35 3.96 4.51
CA LEU A 179 0.63 2.65 5.08
C LEU A 179 0.05 1.53 4.20
N THR A 180 -1.21 1.65 3.81
CA THR A 180 -1.89 0.70 2.93
C THR A 180 -1.13 0.56 1.61
N GLU A 181 -0.78 1.65 0.95
CA GLU A 181 -0.04 1.63 -0.32
C GLU A 181 1.29 0.88 -0.19
N PHE A 182 2.07 1.19 0.85
CA PHE A 182 3.33 0.48 1.07
C PHE A 182 3.12 -1.02 1.30
N LEU A 183 2.16 -1.37 2.15
CA LEU A 183 1.90 -2.77 2.52
C LEU A 183 1.40 -3.58 1.32
N THR A 184 0.50 -3.03 0.51
CA THR A 184 -0.04 -3.72 -0.67
C THR A 184 1.03 -3.90 -1.75
N ILE A 185 1.77 -2.84 -2.10
CA ILE A 185 2.87 -2.93 -3.06
C ILE A 185 3.91 -3.95 -2.58
N ALA A 186 4.32 -3.91 -1.31
CA ALA A 186 5.32 -4.83 -0.79
C ALA A 186 4.81 -6.28 -0.71
N ALA A 187 3.50 -6.50 -0.50
CA ALA A 187 2.90 -7.83 -0.54
C ALA A 187 2.80 -8.39 -1.96
N ASP A 188 2.49 -7.54 -2.95
CA ASP A 188 2.42 -7.93 -4.36
C ASP A 188 3.81 -8.18 -4.96
N LEU A 189 4.86 -7.55 -4.43
CA LEU A 189 6.25 -7.86 -4.75
C LEU A 189 6.71 -9.18 -4.12
N HIS A 190 6.27 -10.29 -4.69
CA HIS A 190 6.67 -11.66 -4.36
C HIS A 190 6.95 -12.48 -5.62
N GLN A 191 7.69 -13.58 -5.45
CA GLN A 191 7.98 -14.50 -6.54
C GLN A 191 6.71 -15.26 -6.99
N SER A 192 6.48 -15.32 -8.30
CA SER A 192 5.50 -16.24 -8.90
C SER A 192 5.96 -17.69 -8.78
N GLY A 193 5.06 -18.59 -8.35
CA GLY A 193 5.35 -20.02 -8.24
C GLY A 193 6.32 -20.44 -7.13
N GLY A 194 6.64 -19.53 -6.20
CA GLY A 194 7.53 -19.81 -5.05
C GLY A 194 7.16 -19.00 -3.80
N THR A 195 7.79 -19.31 -2.66
CA THR A 195 7.42 -18.72 -1.35
C THR A 195 8.56 -17.96 -0.66
N CYS A 196 9.77 -18.03 -1.21
CA CYS A 196 10.99 -17.61 -0.50
C CYS A 196 11.48 -16.21 -0.90
N ALA A 197 11.10 -15.70 -2.06
CA ALA A 197 11.45 -14.35 -2.52
C ALA A 197 10.24 -13.41 -2.48
N GLY A 198 10.45 -12.22 -1.94
CA GLY A 198 9.44 -11.18 -1.76
C GLY A 198 9.85 -10.12 -0.73
N CYS A 199 9.03 -9.09 -0.58
CA CYS A 199 9.35 -7.93 0.24
C CYS A 199 8.79 -7.96 1.66
N LEU A 200 7.79 -8.81 1.95
CA LEU A 200 7.21 -8.94 3.29
C LEU A 200 7.36 -10.37 3.81
N ALA A 201 8.03 -10.54 4.94
CA ALA A 201 8.11 -11.84 5.60
C ALA A 201 6.76 -12.18 6.26
N LEU A 202 6.28 -13.39 5.98
CA LEU A 202 5.23 -14.03 6.76
C LEU A 202 5.87 -14.77 7.95
N SER A 203 6.98 -15.45 7.70
CA SER A 203 7.78 -16.20 8.68
C SER A 203 9.28 -16.11 8.35
N ARG A 204 10.13 -16.88 9.04
CA ARG A 204 11.56 -17.03 8.66
C ARG A 204 11.78 -17.85 7.38
N LYS A 205 10.73 -18.43 6.81
CA LYS A 205 10.81 -19.33 5.64
C LYS A 205 9.93 -18.90 4.47
N THR A 206 8.90 -18.12 4.74
CA THR A 206 7.86 -17.79 3.75
C THR A 206 7.57 -16.29 3.72
N MET A 207 7.18 -15.82 2.53
CA MET A 207 6.73 -14.45 2.27
C MET A 207 5.21 -14.34 2.29
N VAL A 208 4.72 -13.11 2.49
CA VAL A 208 3.35 -12.75 2.14
C VAL A 208 3.21 -12.85 0.62
N GLN A 209 2.13 -13.47 0.15
CA GLN A 209 1.87 -13.71 -1.27
C GLN A 209 0.66 -12.89 -1.71
N GLY A 210 0.93 -11.66 -2.14
CA GLY A 210 -0.07 -10.73 -2.66
C GLY A 210 -0.86 -9.97 -1.59
N ALA A 211 -1.46 -8.86 -2.01
CA ALA A 211 -2.21 -7.96 -1.13
C ALA A 211 -3.40 -8.64 -0.42
N ALA A 212 -4.01 -9.66 -1.03
CA ALA A 212 -5.10 -10.41 -0.40
C ALA A 212 -4.67 -11.13 0.89
N ALA A 213 -3.41 -11.58 0.95
CA ALA A 213 -2.85 -12.25 2.13
C ALA A 213 -2.61 -11.30 3.32
N LEU A 214 -2.81 -9.99 3.15
CA LEU A 214 -2.80 -9.01 4.24
C LEU A 214 -4.10 -9.02 5.05
N GLY A 215 -5.20 -9.57 4.53
CA GLY A 215 -6.51 -9.55 5.20
C GLY A 215 -6.94 -8.13 5.61
N THR A 216 -7.26 -7.94 6.89
CA THR A 216 -7.72 -6.67 7.46
C THR A 216 -6.64 -5.58 7.51
N CYS A 217 -5.37 -5.92 7.26
CA CYS A 217 -4.25 -4.98 7.23
C CYS A 217 -4.23 -4.05 5.99
N GLY A 218 -5.10 -4.27 4.99
CA GLY A 218 -5.11 -3.47 3.75
C GLY A 218 -6.40 -2.71 3.42
N TRP A 219 -7.57 -3.16 3.89
CA TRP A 219 -8.82 -2.82 3.18
C TRP A 219 -10.01 -2.47 4.06
N THR A 220 -10.10 -3.00 5.28
CA THR A 220 -11.30 -2.81 6.09
C THR A 220 -11.34 -1.43 6.74
N MET A 221 -12.45 -0.71 6.59
CA MET A 221 -12.84 0.40 7.46
C MET A 221 -13.91 -0.10 8.42
N GLU A 222 -13.84 0.35 9.66
CA GLU A 222 -14.94 0.15 10.61
C GLU A 222 -15.97 1.26 10.34
N GLU A 223 -17.22 0.88 10.08
CA GLU A 223 -18.26 1.86 9.80
C GLU A 223 -18.50 2.75 11.01
N ALA A 224 -18.77 4.03 10.74
CA ALA A 224 -18.91 5.07 11.75
C ALA A 224 -20.03 4.81 12.79
N ASN A 225 -20.95 3.88 12.52
CA ASN A 225 -22.11 3.49 13.32
C ASN A 225 -21.78 2.46 14.43
N THR A 226 -20.58 1.88 14.47
CA THR A 226 -20.22 0.80 15.40
C THR A 226 -19.55 1.28 16.69
N GLY A 227 -20.14 2.24 17.41
CA GLY A 227 -19.83 2.53 18.83
C GLY A 227 -18.34 2.61 19.24
N GLY A 228 -17.47 3.06 18.33
CA GLY A 228 -16.05 2.66 18.18
C GLY A 228 -15.25 2.34 19.45
N ALA A 229 -14.43 1.30 19.36
CA ALA A 229 -13.47 0.92 20.40
C ALA A 229 -12.38 1.99 20.58
N ASP A 230 -11.77 2.02 21.77
CA ASP A 230 -10.63 2.90 22.05
C ASP A 230 -9.43 2.59 21.16
N LEU A 231 -8.74 3.67 20.76
CA LEU A 231 -7.53 3.58 19.95
C LEU A 231 -6.33 3.29 20.84
N THR A 232 -5.86 2.04 20.85
CA THR A 232 -4.80 1.61 21.77
C THR A 232 -3.40 1.71 21.17
N LYS A 233 -3.28 1.81 19.84
CA LYS A 233 -1.99 1.91 19.12
C LYS A 233 -1.64 3.32 18.69
N LEU A 234 -2.55 4.26 18.93
CA LEU A 234 -2.40 5.70 18.75
C LEU A 234 -2.81 6.36 20.06
N THR A 235 -1.84 6.85 20.82
CA THR A 235 -2.05 7.44 22.14
C THR A 235 -1.65 8.92 22.14
N THR A 236 -1.86 9.61 23.26
CA THR A 236 -1.36 10.98 23.46
C THR A 236 0.16 11.06 23.56
N ASP A 237 0.84 9.92 23.64
CA ASP A 237 2.29 9.83 23.75
C ASP A 237 2.93 9.49 22.40
N GLY A 238 2.27 8.71 21.55
CA GLY A 238 2.78 8.34 20.22
C GLY A 238 2.11 7.10 19.65
N PHE A 239 2.88 6.36 18.85
CA PHE A 239 2.48 5.11 18.19
C PHE A 239 3.15 3.93 18.89
N THR A 240 2.47 3.32 19.86
CA THR A 240 3.05 2.46 20.90
C THR A 240 3.88 1.27 20.41
N GLU A 241 3.66 0.82 19.17
CA GLU A 241 4.35 -0.34 18.58
C GLU A 241 5.38 0.04 17.51
N LEU A 242 5.50 1.30 17.12
CA LEU A 242 6.39 1.71 16.03
C LEU A 242 7.75 2.17 16.56
N SER A 243 8.55 1.22 17.03
CA SER A 243 9.93 1.46 17.46
C SER A 243 10.94 1.42 16.32
N SER A 244 12.17 1.87 16.57
CA SER A 244 13.28 1.77 15.62
C SER A 244 13.78 0.34 15.37
N THR A 245 13.26 -0.66 16.11
CA THR A 245 13.74 -2.06 16.05
C THR A 245 12.98 -2.87 15.02
N GLU A 246 13.67 -3.42 14.02
CA GLU A 246 13.01 -4.15 12.94
C GLU A 246 12.40 -5.48 13.38
N GLY A 247 13.00 -6.20 14.33
CA GLY A 247 12.60 -7.57 14.66
C GLY A 247 13.38 -8.62 13.85
N SER A 248 13.27 -9.88 14.29
CA SER A 248 14.20 -10.95 13.85
C SER A 248 13.60 -11.90 12.81
N THR A 249 12.28 -11.91 12.64
CA THR A 249 11.59 -12.84 11.75
C THR A 249 11.57 -12.29 10.34
N ARG A 250 12.68 -12.45 9.63
CA ARG A 250 12.84 -12.08 8.23
C ARG A 250 13.74 -13.05 7.48
N LEU A 251 13.53 -13.15 6.17
CA LEU A 251 14.50 -13.79 5.30
C LEU A 251 15.61 -12.79 4.93
N VAL A 252 16.84 -13.31 4.87
CA VAL A 252 18.02 -12.55 4.48
C VAL A 252 18.01 -12.22 3.00
N ALA A 253 18.86 -11.26 2.60
CA ALA A 253 18.98 -10.73 1.24
C ALA A 253 19.06 -11.82 0.15
N SER A 254 19.89 -12.84 0.36
CA SER A 254 20.13 -13.92 -0.63
C SER A 254 18.89 -14.75 -0.95
N THR A 255 17.94 -14.85 -0.02
CA THR A 255 16.70 -15.60 -0.20
C THR A 255 15.53 -14.68 -0.53
N ALA A 256 15.39 -13.58 0.22
CA ALA A 256 14.25 -12.68 0.11
C ALA A 256 14.22 -11.91 -1.20
N LYS A 257 15.39 -11.54 -1.73
CA LYS A 257 15.50 -10.93 -3.04
C LYS A 257 14.63 -9.66 -3.25
N CYS A 258 14.37 -8.88 -2.20
CA CYS A 258 13.50 -7.69 -2.28
C CYS A 258 14.26 -6.47 -2.79
N GLY A 259 14.00 -6.06 -4.04
CA GLY A 259 14.60 -4.85 -4.63
C GLY A 259 14.09 -3.52 -4.04
N LEU A 260 12.90 -3.51 -3.43
CA LEU A 260 12.27 -2.29 -2.90
C LEU A 260 13.09 -1.60 -1.80
N PHE A 261 13.91 -2.35 -1.07
CA PHE A 261 14.71 -1.84 0.05
C PHE A 261 16.18 -1.58 -0.29
N VAL A 262 16.53 -1.65 -1.58
CA VAL A 262 17.91 -1.46 -2.04
C VAL A 262 18.00 -0.18 -2.86
N THR A 263 19.00 0.64 -2.56
CA THR A 263 19.26 1.91 -3.24
C THR A 263 20.63 1.97 -3.91
N ASN A 264 21.46 0.93 -3.77
CA ASN A 264 22.72 0.81 -4.49
C ASN A 264 22.50 0.26 -5.92
N SER A 265 23.57 0.23 -6.71
CA SER A 265 23.59 -0.23 -8.11
C SER A 265 23.35 -1.73 -8.28
N SER A 266 23.18 -2.48 -7.20
CA SER A 266 23.19 -3.94 -7.22
C SER A 266 21.78 -4.56 -7.45
N GLY A 267 20.88 -3.84 -8.11
CA GLY A 267 19.54 -4.38 -8.45
C GLY A 267 18.40 -3.90 -7.54
N GLY A 268 18.51 -2.68 -7.04
CA GLY A 268 17.36 -1.90 -6.57
C GLY A 268 16.39 -1.52 -7.71
N PRO A 269 15.42 -0.63 -7.46
CA PRO A 269 14.34 -0.31 -8.41
C PRO A 269 14.82 0.29 -9.74
N LEU A 270 16.07 0.79 -9.80
CA LEU A 270 16.66 1.37 -11.01
C LEU A 270 17.54 0.39 -11.81
N GLY A 271 17.44 -0.91 -11.54
CA GLY A 271 17.93 -1.97 -12.45
C GLY A 271 19.43 -1.97 -12.76
N GLY A 272 20.26 -1.39 -11.88
CA GLY A 272 21.71 -1.24 -12.06
C GLY A 272 22.25 0.11 -11.62
N GLN A 273 21.37 1.09 -11.37
CA GLN A 273 21.75 2.43 -10.93
C GLN A 273 21.46 2.61 -9.43
N ALA A 274 22.27 3.44 -8.77
CA ALA A 274 22.01 3.84 -7.40
C ALA A 274 20.99 4.99 -7.36
N THR A 275 20.20 5.09 -6.29
CA THR A 275 19.30 6.23 -6.10
C THR A 275 20.09 7.43 -5.59
N ALA A 276 19.85 8.60 -6.18
CA ALA A 276 20.48 9.85 -5.74
C ALA A 276 19.96 10.35 -4.37
N GLY A 277 18.73 9.99 -4.00
CA GLY A 277 18.10 10.40 -2.74
C GLY A 277 18.11 9.31 -1.65
N THR A 278 17.45 9.63 -0.54
CA THR A 278 17.10 8.70 0.56
C THR A 278 15.60 8.41 0.52
N PRO A 279 15.14 7.41 -0.24
CA PRO A 279 13.72 7.10 -0.33
C PRO A 279 13.10 6.80 1.05
N LYS A 280 11.82 7.14 1.18
CA LYS A 280 11.04 7.00 2.40
C LYS A 280 9.78 6.20 2.07
N LEU A 281 9.53 5.13 2.81
CA LEU A 281 8.38 4.24 2.61
C LEU A 281 7.47 4.26 3.85
N ALA A 282 6.23 3.80 3.70
CA ALA A 282 5.25 3.70 4.79
C ALA A 282 5.07 5.02 5.55
N GLY A 283 4.76 6.12 4.85
CA GLY A 283 4.65 7.45 5.45
C GLY A 283 5.99 8.03 5.98
N GLY A 284 7.10 7.40 5.63
CA GLY A 284 8.46 7.76 6.05
C GLY A 284 8.95 7.10 7.33
N TYR A 285 8.21 6.14 7.86
CA TYR A 285 8.66 5.29 8.97
C TYR A 285 9.91 4.50 8.60
N ILE A 286 9.95 3.95 7.38
CA ILE A 286 11.11 3.24 6.83
C ILE A 286 11.92 4.24 6.00
N LYS A 287 13.17 4.46 6.40
CA LYS A 287 14.12 5.32 5.69
C LYS A 287 15.18 4.46 5.03
N LEU A 288 15.35 4.60 3.73
CA LEU A 288 16.43 3.96 3.00
C LEU A 288 17.63 4.90 2.96
N THR A 289 18.82 4.36 3.25
CA THR A 289 20.08 5.10 3.11
C THR A 289 20.38 5.24 1.62
N ALA A 290 20.91 6.37 1.16
CA ALA A 290 21.32 6.52 -0.23
C ALA A 290 22.42 5.50 -0.57
N THR A 291 22.43 5.03 -1.82
CA THR A 291 23.49 4.16 -2.36
C THR A 291 23.83 2.93 -1.50
N SER A 292 22.87 2.34 -0.79
CA SER A 292 23.08 1.31 0.23
C SER A 292 21.96 0.24 0.23
N ALA A 293 22.22 -0.89 0.88
CA ALA A 293 21.19 -1.90 1.18
C ALA A 293 20.63 -1.76 2.62
N THR A 294 21.02 -0.70 3.33
CA THR A 294 20.65 -0.46 4.71
C THR A 294 19.41 0.43 4.80
N ARG A 295 18.45 -0.01 5.62
CA ARG A 295 17.29 0.77 6.04
C ARG A 295 17.34 1.03 7.54
N THR A 296 16.70 2.12 7.96
CA THR A 296 16.44 2.44 9.37
C THR A 296 14.95 2.65 9.57
N LEU A 297 14.50 2.37 10.78
CA LEU A 297 13.12 2.63 11.21
C LEU A 297 13.13 3.84 12.15
N SER A 298 12.15 4.72 12.00
CA SER A 298 11.98 5.84 12.92
C SER A 298 11.34 5.33 14.21
N ASP A 299 11.85 5.73 15.38
CA ASP A 299 11.14 5.49 16.63
C ASP A 299 10.01 6.51 16.78
N LEU A 300 8.79 6.00 16.89
CA LEU A 300 7.56 6.75 17.00
C LEU A 300 6.76 6.35 18.25
N THR A 301 7.36 5.56 19.15
CA THR A 301 6.71 5.08 20.38
C THR A 301 6.43 6.23 21.37
N ASP A 302 7.29 7.24 21.37
CA ASP A 302 7.17 8.46 22.17
C ASP A 302 7.52 9.69 21.32
N LEU A 303 6.50 10.51 21.06
CA LEU A 303 6.56 11.75 20.29
C LEU A 303 6.43 12.99 21.19
N LYS A 304 6.50 12.83 22.52
CA LYS A 304 6.46 13.94 23.47
C LYS A 304 7.76 14.75 23.44
N ALA A 305 7.75 15.87 24.17
CA ALA A 305 8.94 16.70 24.42
C ALA A 305 9.71 17.11 23.14
N GLY A 306 8.98 17.45 22.06
CA GLY A 306 9.58 17.92 20.80
C GLY A 306 10.15 16.82 19.90
N LYS A 307 10.02 15.54 20.27
CA LYS A 307 10.45 14.41 19.42
C LYS A 307 9.64 14.33 18.11
N ASP A 308 8.41 14.82 18.10
CA ASP A 308 7.56 14.95 16.91
C ASP A 308 8.17 15.82 15.80
N ALA A 309 9.02 16.81 16.13
CA ALA A 309 9.68 17.66 15.15
C ALA A 309 10.63 16.90 14.21
N THR A 310 11.20 15.79 14.70
CA THR A 310 12.13 14.94 13.93
C THR A 310 11.45 13.71 13.33
N ALA A 311 10.21 13.44 13.72
CA ALA A 311 9.42 12.34 13.20
C ALA A 311 9.00 12.59 11.73
N PRO A 312 8.71 11.53 10.96
CA PRO A 312 8.22 11.72 9.60
C PRO A 312 6.91 12.51 9.59
N LYS A 313 6.79 13.48 8.68
CA LYS A 313 5.69 14.47 8.65
C LYS A 313 4.29 13.84 8.65
N ALA A 314 4.11 12.68 7.99
CA ALA A 314 2.83 11.98 7.98
C ALA A 314 2.42 11.53 9.39
N PHE A 315 3.38 11.03 10.18
CA PHE A 315 3.14 10.56 11.54
C PHE A 315 3.01 11.72 12.52
N SER A 316 3.89 12.73 12.46
CA SER A 316 3.81 13.86 13.40
C SER A 316 2.52 14.67 13.22
N LYS A 317 2.07 14.91 11.98
CA LYS A 317 0.79 15.57 11.73
C LYS A 317 -0.41 14.74 12.23
N ALA A 318 -0.41 13.43 11.99
CA ALA A 318 -1.47 12.55 12.47
C ALA A 318 -1.51 12.49 14.02
N TYR A 319 -0.34 12.36 14.65
CA TYR A 319 -0.20 12.39 16.11
C TYR A 319 -0.71 13.70 16.71
N ASN A 320 -0.23 14.84 16.20
CA ASN A 320 -0.61 16.15 16.73
C ASN A 320 -2.10 16.45 16.56
N ALA A 321 -2.70 16.01 15.44
CA ALA A 321 -4.13 16.16 15.23
C ALA A 321 -4.96 15.26 16.16
N TYR A 322 -4.56 14.00 16.36
CA TYR A 322 -5.19 13.11 17.32
C TYR A 322 -5.09 13.62 18.77
N LYS A 323 -3.90 14.07 19.17
CA LYS A 323 -3.65 14.66 20.49
C LYS A 323 -4.53 15.88 20.74
N ALA A 324 -4.70 16.75 19.74
CA ALA A 324 -5.57 17.91 19.84
C ALA A 324 -7.02 17.53 20.15
N ILE A 325 -7.52 16.43 19.55
CA ILE A 325 -8.87 15.92 19.81
C ILE A 325 -8.99 15.35 21.22
N LYS A 326 -8.00 14.58 21.68
CA LYS A 326 -8.04 14.03 23.06
C LYS A 326 -8.04 15.12 24.12
N HIS A 327 -7.38 16.25 23.86
CA HIS A 327 -7.46 17.42 24.75
C HIS A 327 -8.78 18.20 24.62
N SER A 328 -9.42 18.20 23.45
CA SER A 328 -10.73 18.85 23.24
C SER A 328 -11.93 17.98 23.60
N ALA A 329 -11.76 16.66 23.68
CA ALA A 329 -12.78 15.68 24.07
C ALA A 329 -13.23 15.85 25.53
N THR A 330 -12.64 16.80 26.25
CA THR A 330 -13.23 17.49 27.40
C THR A 330 -14.42 18.37 26.93
N LEU A 331 -15.35 17.78 26.17
CA LEU A 331 -16.76 18.18 26.20
C LEU A 331 -17.32 17.54 27.46
N THR A 332 -16.85 17.99 28.62
CA THR A 332 -17.34 17.49 29.90
C THR A 332 -18.86 17.68 29.91
N PRO A 333 -19.64 16.61 30.08
CA PRO A 333 -20.99 16.80 30.59
C PRO A 333 -20.83 17.50 31.93
N PHE A 334 -21.53 18.62 32.08
CA PHE A 334 -21.54 19.44 33.28
C PHE A 334 -21.70 18.51 34.49
N ALA A 335 -20.65 18.43 35.31
CA ALA A 335 -20.66 17.75 36.60
C ALA A 335 -20.95 18.79 37.69
#